data_AF-A0A7J8FLS9-F1
#
_entry.id   AF-A0A7J8FLS9-F1
#
_cell.length_a   1.000
_cell.length_b   1.000
_cell.length_c   1.000
_cell.angle_alpha   90.00
_cell.angle_beta   90.00
_cell.angle_gamma   90.00
#
_symmetry.space_group_name_H-M   'P 1'
#
loop_
_entity.id
_entity.type
_entity.pdbx_description
1 polymer ?
#
loop_
_entity_poly.entity_id
_entity_poly.type
_entity_poly.pdbx_seq_one_letter_code
_entity_poly.pdbx_strand_id
1 'polypeptide(L)'
;MLISPARTRPGLGLPLASLFRLLLLAVLSSPVSGRVPRSVPRTSLPSSEADSYLTRFTIPQTYNYSVLLVDPASHTLYVGARDTIFALSLPFSGERPRRIDWMVPEAHRQNCRKKGKKEGGSSMLPL
;
A
#
# COMPACT_ATOMS: atom_id res chain seq x y z
N MET A 1 76.88 4.21 -36.17
CA MET A 1 75.53 3.64 -36.40
C MET A 1 75.33 2.48 -35.44
N LEU A 2 74.31 2.53 -34.57
CA LEU A 2 73.80 1.36 -33.86
C LEU A 2 72.27 1.52 -33.78
N ILE A 3 71.58 0.63 -34.47
CA ILE A 3 70.12 0.59 -34.66
C ILE A 3 69.51 -0.15 -33.47
N SER A 4 68.54 0.47 -32.79
CA SER A 4 67.73 -0.19 -31.75
C SER A 4 66.59 -1.00 -32.39
N PRO A 5 66.28 -2.23 -31.92
CA PRO A 5 65.13 -2.97 -32.41
C PRO A 5 63.84 -2.55 -31.69
N ALA A 6 62.76 -2.43 -32.47
CA ALA A 6 61.41 -2.16 -31.98
C ALA A 6 60.86 -3.37 -31.22
N ARG A 7 60.31 -3.14 -30.02
CA ARG A 7 59.62 -4.15 -29.22
C ARG A 7 58.15 -4.24 -29.67
N THR A 8 57.80 -5.33 -30.33
CA THR A 8 56.42 -5.68 -30.71
C THR A 8 55.59 -5.96 -29.45
N ARG A 9 54.44 -5.28 -29.33
CA ARG A 9 53.45 -5.53 -28.28
C ARG A 9 52.74 -6.86 -28.57
N PRO A 10 52.74 -7.85 -27.68
CA PRO A 10 51.91 -9.04 -27.86
C PRO A 10 50.44 -8.64 -27.73
N GLY A 11 49.66 -8.93 -28.78
CA GLY A 11 48.22 -8.71 -28.82
C GLY A 11 47.50 -9.53 -27.76
N LEU A 12 46.54 -8.89 -27.09
CA LEU A 12 45.67 -9.50 -26.10
C LEU A 12 44.65 -10.44 -26.79
N GLY A 13 45.11 -11.62 -27.21
CA GLY A 13 44.25 -12.69 -27.73
C GLY A 13 43.80 -13.60 -26.61
N LEU A 14 42.60 -13.38 -26.06
CA LEU A 14 42.01 -14.31 -25.08
C LEU A 14 41.72 -15.65 -25.79
N PRO A 15 42.20 -16.79 -25.26
CA PRO A 15 42.02 -18.08 -25.92
C PRO A 15 40.53 -18.44 -26.00
N LEU A 16 40.09 -19.05 -27.10
CA LEU A 16 38.70 -19.44 -27.35
C LEU A 16 38.07 -20.24 -26.19
N ALA A 17 38.89 -21.04 -25.50
CA ALA A 17 38.49 -21.76 -24.29
C ALA A 17 38.13 -20.85 -23.10
N SER A 18 38.80 -19.69 -22.97
CA SER A 18 38.46 -18.66 -21.98
C SER A 18 37.12 -18.02 -22.30
N LEU A 19 36.86 -17.72 -23.59
CA LEU A 19 35.57 -17.18 -24.04
C LEU A 19 34.44 -18.18 -23.80
N PHE A 20 34.67 -19.47 -24.07
CA PHE A 20 33.71 -20.54 -23.80
C PHE A 20 33.42 -20.68 -22.30
N ARG A 21 34.45 -20.62 -21.44
CA ARG A 21 34.27 -20.64 -19.99
C ARG A 21 33.49 -19.42 -19.50
N LEU A 22 33.82 -18.22 -19.96
CA LEU A 22 33.09 -16.99 -19.64
C LEU A 22 31.62 -17.07 -20.08
N LEU A 23 31.35 -17.63 -21.26
CA LEU A 23 29.98 -17.83 -21.75
C LEU A 23 29.21 -18.83 -20.88
N LEU A 24 29.84 -19.94 -20.47
CA LEU A 24 29.22 -20.93 -19.59
C LEU A 24 28.86 -20.32 -18.22
N LEU A 25 29.78 -19.54 -17.65
CA LEU A 25 29.56 -18.81 -16.40
C LEU A 25 28.42 -17.78 -16.54
N ALA A 26 28.33 -17.08 -17.66
CA ALA A 26 27.25 -16.12 -17.92
C ALA A 26 25.88 -16.79 -18.06
N VAL A 27 25.81 -17.97 -18.69
CA VAL A 27 24.57 -18.75 -18.84
C VAL A 27 24.12 -19.33 -17.49
N LEU A 28 25.05 -19.83 -16.67
CA LEU A 28 24.76 -20.38 -15.35
C LEU A 28 24.44 -19.31 -14.30
N SER A 29 25.01 -18.11 -14.44
CA SER A 29 24.77 -16.97 -13.54
C SER A 29 23.55 -16.12 -13.91
N SER A 30 22.83 -16.49 -14.98
CA SER A 30 21.60 -15.80 -15.35
C SER A 30 20.58 -15.99 -14.22
N PRO A 31 20.15 -14.92 -13.52
CA PRO A 31 19.13 -15.09 -12.51
C PRO A 31 17.88 -15.59 -13.23
N VAL A 32 17.46 -16.81 -12.94
CA VAL A 32 16.09 -17.24 -13.17
C VAL A 32 15.24 -16.34 -12.28
N SER A 33 14.90 -15.17 -12.80
CA SER A 33 13.80 -14.39 -12.30
C SER A 33 12.57 -15.19 -12.70
N GLY A 34 12.27 -16.22 -11.92
CA GLY A 34 11.04 -16.97 -12.00
C GLY A 34 9.94 -15.96 -11.81
N ARG A 35 9.35 -15.49 -12.91
CA ARG A 35 8.14 -14.69 -12.87
C ARG A 35 7.06 -15.63 -12.37
N VAL A 36 6.89 -15.68 -11.06
CA VAL A 36 5.74 -16.33 -10.43
C VAL A 36 4.52 -15.69 -11.09
N PRO A 37 3.69 -16.46 -11.83
CA PRO A 37 2.45 -15.93 -12.36
C PRO A 37 1.69 -15.31 -11.19
N ARG A 38 1.15 -14.11 -11.37
CA ARG A 38 0.31 -13.48 -10.34
C ARG A 38 -0.74 -14.51 -9.94
N SER A 39 -0.74 -14.90 -8.67
CA SER A 39 -1.70 -15.88 -8.15
C SER A 39 -3.10 -15.32 -8.41
N VAL A 40 -3.87 -16.02 -9.25
CA VAL A 40 -5.27 -15.67 -9.54
C VAL A 40 -6.12 -16.25 -8.41
N PRO A 41 -6.98 -15.46 -7.76
CA PRO A 41 -7.86 -15.96 -6.71
C PRO A 41 -8.74 -17.08 -7.28
N ARG A 42 -8.92 -18.17 -6.51
CA ARG A 42 -9.73 -19.32 -6.95
C ARG A 42 -11.20 -18.96 -7.18
N THR A 43 -11.70 -17.95 -6.46
CA THR A 43 -13.06 -17.48 -6.54
C THR A 43 -13.04 -15.96 -6.45
N SER A 44 -13.68 -15.29 -7.40
CA SER A 44 -13.90 -13.85 -7.39
C SER A 44 -15.39 -13.62 -7.41
N LEU A 45 -15.89 -12.83 -6.45
CA LEU A 45 -17.29 -12.45 -6.39
C LEU A 45 -17.41 -10.98 -6.79
N PRO A 46 -18.26 -10.63 -7.77
CA PRO A 46 -18.53 -9.23 -8.07
C PRO A 46 -19.24 -8.56 -6.88
N SER A 47 -19.05 -7.25 -6.73
CA SER A 47 -19.58 -6.51 -5.58
C SER A 47 -21.09 -6.64 -5.42
N SER A 48 -21.84 -6.70 -6.53
CA SER A 48 -23.30 -6.86 -6.53
C SER A 48 -23.76 -8.17 -5.90
N GLU A 49 -23.01 -9.25 -6.07
CA GLU A 49 -23.34 -10.54 -5.45
C GLU A 49 -22.91 -10.57 -3.98
N ALA A 50 -21.78 -9.92 -3.67
CA ALA A 50 -21.26 -9.80 -2.31
C ALA A 50 -22.20 -9.03 -1.36
N ASP A 51 -23.04 -8.14 -1.89
CA ASP A 51 -23.98 -7.34 -1.11
C ASP A 51 -24.93 -8.17 -0.25
N SER A 52 -25.30 -9.37 -0.72
CA SER A 52 -26.18 -10.27 0.03
C SER A 52 -25.49 -10.95 1.23
N TYR A 53 -24.16 -10.98 1.26
CA TYR A 53 -23.36 -11.66 2.28
C TYR A 53 -22.61 -10.70 3.20
N LEU A 54 -22.59 -9.40 2.88
CA LEU A 54 -21.81 -8.38 3.58
C LEU A 54 -22.71 -7.40 4.31
N THR A 55 -22.47 -7.20 5.60
CA THR A 55 -23.02 -6.06 6.32
C THR A 55 -22.14 -4.83 6.09
N ARG A 56 -22.74 -3.72 5.70
CA ARG A 56 -22.05 -2.44 5.51
C ARG A 56 -22.47 -1.42 6.55
N PHE A 57 -21.48 -0.70 7.04
CA PHE A 57 -21.67 0.42 7.95
C PHE A 57 -21.06 1.68 7.32
N THR A 58 -21.85 2.75 7.24
CA THR A 58 -21.39 4.07 6.82
C THR A 58 -22.31 5.13 7.42
N ILE A 59 -21.71 6.26 7.83
CA ILE A 59 -22.44 7.43 8.31
C ILE A 59 -22.20 8.58 7.32
N PRO A 60 -23.26 9.32 6.92
CA PRO A 60 -23.10 10.50 6.08
C PRO A 60 -22.07 11.48 6.64
N GLN A 61 -21.30 12.11 5.76
CA GLN A 61 -20.28 13.12 6.11
C GLN A 61 -19.14 12.62 7.01
N THR A 62 -19.04 11.30 7.24
CA THR A 62 -17.92 10.68 7.96
C THR A 62 -17.04 9.91 6.99
N TYR A 63 -15.73 10.11 7.11
CA TYR A 63 -14.73 9.55 6.20
C TYR A 63 -13.58 8.93 6.98
N ASN A 64 -12.73 8.17 6.30
CA ASN A 64 -11.49 7.57 6.85
C ASN A 64 -11.72 6.64 8.05
N TYR A 65 -12.48 5.57 7.86
CA TYR A 65 -12.62 4.47 8.82
C TYR A 65 -11.34 3.61 8.82
N SER A 66 -10.30 4.04 9.54
CA SER A 66 -8.97 3.42 9.48
C SER A 66 -8.57 2.68 10.76
N VAL A 67 -9.28 2.90 11.87
CA VAL A 67 -8.97 2.26 13.16
C VAL A 67 -10.13 1.34 13.54
N LEU A 68 -9.84 0.06 13.79
CA LEU A 68 -10.81 -0.96 14.16
C LEU A 68 -10.33 -1.66 15.42
N LEU A 69 -11.17 -1.71 16.45
CA LEU A 69 -10.89 -2.41 17.70
C LEU A 69 -12.12 -3.23 18.10
N VAL A 70 -11.93 -4.53 18.27
CA VAL A 70 -13.00 -5.44 18.72
C VAL A 70 -12.87 -5.69 20.21
N ASP A 71 -13.98 -5.54 20.93
CA ASP A 71 -14.16 -6.04 22.29
C ASP A 71 -15.13 -7.23 22.30
N PRO A 72 -14.63 -8.47 22.44
CA PRO A 72 -15.47 -9.66 22.49
C PRO A 72 -16.38 -9.72 23.71
N ALA A 73 -15.99 -9.14 24.86
CA ALA A 73 -16.73 -9.28 26.11
C ALA A 73 -18.03 -8.44 26.10
N SER A 74 -17.95 -7.24 25.52
CA SER A 74 -19.12 -6.37 25.33
C SER A 74 -19.80 -6.52 23.97
N HIS A 75 -19.34 -7.47 23.13
CA HIS A 75 -19.79 -7.66 21.76
C HIS A 75 -19.79 -6.33 20.96
N THR A 76 -18.73 -5.55 21.07
CA THR A 76 -18.66 -4.20 20.47
C THR A 76 -17.46 -4.06 19.54
N LEU A 77 -17.69 -3.51 18.35
CA LEU A 77 -16.66 -3.04 17.44
C LEU A 77 -16.55 -1.51 17.56
N TYR A 78 -15.40 -1.04 18.06
CA TYR A 78 -15.04 0.36 18.04
C TYR A 78 -14.39 0.72 16.71
N VAL A 79 -14.86 1.80 16.10
CA VAL A 79 -14.37 2.28 14.80
C VAL A 79 -13.94 3.73 14.93
N GLY A 80 -12.64 3.96 14.77
CA GLY A 80 -12.09 5.31 14.66
C GLY A 80 -12.19 5.80 13.22
N ALA A 81 -12.86 6.93 13.05
CA ALA A 81 -12.98 7.63 11.79
C ALA A 81 -12.48 9.08 11.94
N ARG A 82 -12.52 9.83 10.84
CA ARG A 82 -12.18 11.24 10.90
C ARG A 82 -13.17 12.00 11.78
N ASP A 83 -12.63 12.73 12.74
CA ASP A 83 -13.37 13.61 13.64
C ASP A 83 -14.43 12.89 14.51
N THR A 84 -14.44 11.55 14.59
CA THR A 84 -15.45 10.78 15.34
C THR A 84 -15.00 9.35 15.66
N ILE A 85 -15.52 8.78 16.75
CA ILE A 85 -15.31 7.39 17.16
C ILE A 85 -16.67 6.73 17.37
N PHE A 86 -16.91 5.58 16.73
CA PHE A 86 -18.15 4.81 16.85
C PHE A 86 -17.98 3.59 17.75
N ALA A 87 -19.06 3.17 18.40
CA ALA A 87 -19.20 1.88 19.06
C ALA A 87 -20.40 1.14 18.45
N LEU A 88 -20.10 0.04 17.76
CA LEU A 88 -21.05 -0.77 17.00
C LEU A 88 -21.32 -2.07 17.74
N SER A 89 -22.57 -2.35 18.09
CA SER A 89 -22.96 -3.64 18.67
C SER A 89 -22.91 -4.75 17.61
N LEU A 90 -22.41 -5.92 17.99
CA LEU A 90 -22.34 -7.12 17.16
C LEU A 90 -23.36 -8.17 17.67
N PRO A 91 -24.10 -8.87 16.78
CA PRO A 91 -24.17 -8.60 15.34
C PRO A 91 -24.84 -7.24 15.07
N PHE A 92 -24.51 -6.63 13.94
CA PHE A 92 -25.02 -5.31 13.59
C PHE A 92 -26.56 -5.28 13.61
N SER A 93 -27.14 -4.47 14.49
CA SER A 93 -28.60 -4.34 14.66
C SER A 93 -29.23 -3.34 13.69
N GLY A 94 -28.44 -2.61 12.90
CA GLY A 94 -28.92 -1.50 12.06
C GLY A 94 -29.35 -0.26 12.86
N GLU A 95 -29.31 -0.30 14.19
CA GLU A 95 -29.57 0.84 15.05
C GLU A 95 -28.48 1.91 14.91
N ARG A 96 -28.83 3.15 15.23
CA ARG A 96 -27.86 4.24 15.24
C ARG A 96 -26.78 3.94 16.29
N PRO A 97 -25.50 3.83 15.90
CA PRO A 97 -24.45 3.50 16.84
C PRO A 97 -24.20 4.63 17.82
N ARG A 98 -23.69 4.27 18.99
CA ARG A 98 -23.14 5.24 19.93
C ARG A 98 -21.88 5.84 19.30
N ARG A 99 -21.68 7.15 19.47
CA ARG A 99 -20.52 7.84 18.93
C ARG A 99 -20.02 8.93 19.86
N ILE A 100 -18.73 9.24 19.72
CA ILE A 100 -18.07 10.40 20.33
C ILE A 100 -17.58 11.26 19.18
N ASP A 101 -18.08 12.49 19.09
CA ASP A 101 -17.62 13.47 18.12
C ASP A 101 -16.33 14.11 18.65
N TRP A 102 -15.25 14.00 17.87
CA TRP A 102 -13.90 14.50 18.19
C TRP A 102 -13.48 15.48 17.10
N MET A 103 -14.27 16.53 16.89
CA MET A 103 -13.99 17.53 15.87
C MET A 103 -12.86 18.45 16.31
N VAL A 104 -11.93 18.75 15.41
CA VAL A 104 -10.91 19.77 15.65
C VAL A 104 -11.56 21.16 15.68
N PRO A 105 -11.39 21.95 16.76
CA PRO A 105 -11.94 23.30 16.83
C PRO A 105 -11.42 24.21 15.72
N GLU A 106 -12.26 25.14 15.24
CA GLU A 106 -11.96 25.99 14.08
C GLU A 106 -10.67 26.81 14.27
N ALA A 107 -10.42 27.36 15.45
CA ALA A 107 -9.18 28.09 15.74
C ALA A 107 -7.92 27.24 15.48
N HIS A 108 -7.96 25.94 15.80
CA HIS A 108 -6.85 25.03 15.56
C HIS A 108 -6.73 24.67 14.08
N ARG A 109 -7.86 24.50 13.38
CA ARG A 109 -7.87 24.29 11.92
C ARG A 109 -7.24 25.48 11.19
N GLN A 110 -7.61 26.70 11.58
CA GLN A 110 -7.03 27.94 11.07
C GLN A 110 -5.52 28.01 11.29
N ASN A 111 -5.05 27.65 12.48
CA ASN A 111 -3.62 27.60 12.77
C ASN A 111 -2.89 26.56 11.91
N CYS A 112 -3.48 25.39 11.66
CA CYS A 112 -2.93 24.40 10.75
C CYS A 112 -2.90 24.90 9.29
N ARG A 113 -3.93 25.61 8.84
CA ARG A 113 -3.98 26.21 7.50
C ARG A 113 -2.92 27.28 7.32
N LYS A 114 -2.70 28.14 8.33
CA LYS A 114 -1.61 29.12 8.35
C LYS A 114 -0.22 28.48 8.24
N LYS A 115 -0.07 27.22 8.68
CA LYS A 115 1.15 26.41 8.48
C LYS A 115 1.24 25.76 7.09
N GLY A 116 0.37 26.11 6.15
CA GLY A 116 0.36 25.59 4.78
C GLY A 116 -0.22 24.18 4.63
N LYS A 117 -0.92 23.64 5.65
CA LYS A 117 -1.60 22.35 5.56
C LYS A 117 -2.98 22.51 4.93
N LYS A 118 -3.33 21.58 4.04
CA LYS A 118 -4.67 21.49 3.45
C LYS A 118 -5.59 20.77 4.42
N GLU A 119 -6.84 21.20 4.48
CA GLU A 119 -7.86 20.38 5.10
C GLU A 119 -8.13 19.18 4.20
N GLY A 120 -8.02 17.96 4.75
CA GLY A 120 -8.55 16.79 4.05
C GLY A 120 -10.03 17.01 3.76
N GLY A 121 -10.58 16.49 2.66
CA GLY A 121 -11.94 16.75 2.19
C GLY A 121 -12.99 16.71 3.31
N SER A 122 -13.37 17.90 3.77
CA SER A 122 -14.62 18.18 4.45
C SER A 122 -15.08 19.43 3.73
N SER A 123 -15.64 19.24 2.54
CA SER A 123 -16.50 20.25 1.96
C SER A 123 -17.63 20.39 2.97
N MET A 124 -17.49 21.39 3.83
CA MET A 124 -18.58 21.96 4.59
C MET A 124 -19.59 22.41 3.54
N LEU A 125 -20.53 21.52 3.19
CA LEU A 125 -21.72 21.91 2.47
C LEU A 125 -22.56 22.64 3.52
N PRO A 126 -22.74 23.96 3.41
CA PRO A 126 -23.74 24.63 4.22
C PRO A 126 -25.11 24.07 3.81
N LEU A 127 -25.96 23.86 4.81
CA LEU A 127 -27.38 23.60 4.65
C LEU A 127 -28.04 24.69 3.78
#